data_AF-A0A944TQ64-F1
#
_entry.id   AF-A0A944TQ64-F1
#
_cell.length_a   1.000
_cell.length_b   1.000
_cell.length_c   1.000
_cell.angle_alpha   90.00
_cell.angle_beta   90.00
_cell.angle_gamma   90.00
#
_symmetry.space_group_name_H-M   'P 1'
#
loop_
_entity.id
_entity.type
_entity.pdbx_description
1 polymer ?
#
loop_
_entity_poly.entity_id
_entity_poly.type
_entity_poly.pdbx_seq_one_letter_code
_entity_poly.pdbx_strand_id
1 'polypeptide(L)'
;MFKNLLVLTGLALLGLIGYGSFIMLTVPGQIEPLPYTLKIASLHGATDANQANVLIVGDRMGLALKRLIPKIVKDLSGDLMEPLKIFNWSEEGEGLHRTLHKLRSLSKLPSLIIYHGASQEFFEKKFLVQERKKILDNIRKFEDEKFASLLISFPLLSRFLYKKVTYIPISKKIQNKTVYPSFAKQWQMELAFKLYEIEMKTMMEYIKGNDSRLITITTPINLEIMPRAVCDNSETNTILIEQRDLEQLIKKGKSKQAYGPLKELAIKTVGNARSYHLYGLAALKLGRFKEARLNLHKAAALDCKTWRGNAVFNIIMRKEAKYQGQSLIDFDQLINQQLGQNVLFKDEIFPQNLFYDELREVLKLEIKKYLDL
;
A
#
# COMPACT_ATOMS: atom_id res chain seq x y z
N MET A 1 -32.09 37.98 -37.85
CA MET A 1 -32.02 36.92 -36.80
C MET A 1 -31.03 35.81 -37.13
N PHE A 2 -31.11 35.19 -38.32
CA PHE A 2 -30.26 34.05 -38.73
C PHE A 2 -28.74 34.33 -38.74
N LYS A 3 -28.33 35.53 -39.18
CA LYS A 3 -26.92 35.96 -39.23
C LYS A 3 -26.28 36.06 -37.84
N ASN A 4 -27.02 36.58 -36.85
CA ASN A 4 -26.52 36.68 -35.48
C ASN A 4 -26.43 35.31 -34.80
N LEU A 5 -27.35 34.39 -35.13
CA LEU A 5 -27.30 33.00 -34.66
C LEU A 5 -26.08 32.26 -35.23
N LEU A 6 -25.78 32.43 -36.52
CA LEU A 6 -24.58 31.85 -37.17
C LEU A 6 -23.27 32.39 -36.59
N VAL A 7 -23.22 33.68 -36.25
CA VAL A 7 -22.04 34.28 -35.60
C VAL A 7 -21.88 33.75 -34.17
N LEU A 8 -22.98 33.63 -33.41
CA LEU A 8 -22.96 33.06 -32.06
C LEU A 8 -22.54 31.57 -32.07
N THR A 9 -23.04 30.78 -33.01
CA THR A 9 -22.62 29.37 -33.13
C THR A 9 -21.17 29.24 -33.59
N GLY A 10 -20.71 30.10 -34.51
CA GLY A 10 -19.30 30.15 -34.92
C GLY A 10 -18.35 30.51 -33.78
N LEU A 11 -18.70 31.52 -32.98
CA LEU A 11 -17.92 31.91 -31.79
C LEU A 11 -17.93 30.82 -30.71
N ALA A 12 -19.07 30.15 -30.49
CA ALA A 12 -19.16 29.03 -29.56
C ALA A 12 -18.28 27.85 -30.03
N LEU A 13 -18.26 27.54 -31.32
CA LEU A 13 -17.43 26.48 -31.89
C LEU A 13 -15.94 26.81 -31.74
N LEU A 14 -15.53 28.04 -32.03
CA LEU A 14 -14.15 28.50 -31.83
C LEU A 14 -13.74 28.45 -30.36
N GLY A 15 -14.63 28.83 -29.44
CA GLY A 15 -14.41 28.69 -28.00
C GLY A 15 -14.23 27.24 -27.58
N LEU A 16 -15.05 26.32 -28.09
CA LEU A 16 -14.93 24.87 -27.83
C LEU A 16 -13.63 24.29 -28.38
N ILE A 17 -13.22 24.67 -29.59
CA ILE A 17 -11.96 24.24 -30.21
C ILE A 17 -10.77 24.77 -29.40
N GLY A 18 -10.79 26.05 -29.02
CA GLY A 18 -9.75 26.67 -28.21
C GLY A 18 -9.62 26.01 -26.84
N TYR A 19 -10.73 25.78 -26.14
CA TYR A 19 -10.75 25.08 -24.86
C TYR A 19 -10.28 23.62 -24.99
N GLY A 20 -10.74 22.92 -26.02
CA GLY A 20 -10.32 21.56 -26.31
C GLY A 20 -8.82 21.44 -26.58
N SER A 21 -8.27 22.39 -27.33
CA SER A 21 -6.82 22.46 -27.63
C SER A 21 -6.01 22.74 -26.36
N PHE A 22 -6.48 23.64 -25.50
CA PHE A 22 -5.85 23.92 -24.21
C PHE A 22 -5.82 22.69 -23.29
N ILE A 23 -6.93 21.95 -23.19
CA ILE A 23 -6.97 20.70 -22.42
C ILE A 23 -5.99 19.67 -23.00
N MET A 24 -5.98 19.50 -24.33
CA MET A 24 -5.11 18.55 -25.00
C MET A 24 -3.61 18.82 -24.78
N LEU A 25 -3.23 20.09 -24.60
CA LEU A 25 -1.84 20.47 -24.35
C LEU A 25 -1.44 20.44 -22.86
N THR A 26 -2.40 20.63 -21.95
CA THR A 26 -2.09 20.84 -20.52
C THR A 26 -2.44 19.67 -19.60
N VAL A 27 -3.24 18.70 -20.06
CA VAL A 27 -3.65 17.55 -19.26
C VAL A 27 -3.09 16.26 -19.88
N PRO A 28 -2.29 15.46 -19.15
CA PRO A 28 -1.81 14.18 -19.67
C PRO A 28 -2.99 13.23 -19.90
N GLY A 29 -2.89 12.43 -20.97
CA GLY A 29 -3.83 11.32 -21.17
C GLY A 29 -3.40 10.15 -20.29
N GLN A 30 -4.30 9.61 -19.49
CA GLN A 30 -4.04 8.48 -18.59
C GLN A 30 -5.29 7.62 -18.41
N ILE A 31 -5.11 6.30 -18.34
CA ILE A 31 -6.21 5.38 -18.03
C ILE A 31 -6.50 5.45 -16.54
N GLU A 32 -5.47 5.28 -15.70
CA GLU A 32 -5.58 5.39 -14.26
C GLU A 32 -5.51 6.87 -13.83
N PRO A 33 -6.37 7.35 -12.91
CA PRO A 33 -6.41 8.75 -12.50
C PRO A 33 -5.32 9.10 -11.48
N LEU A 34 -4.06 8.80 -11.80
CA LEU A 34 -2.94 8.99 -10.88
C LEU A 34 -2.55 10.48 -10.80
N PRO A 35 -2.37 11.04 -9.59
CA PRO A 35 -2.03 12.46 -9.38
C PRO A 35 -0.51 12.74 -9.47
N TYR A 36 0.25 11.87 -10.11
CA TYR A 36 1.70 11.97 -10.22
C TYR A 36 2.19 11.50 -11.59
N THR A 37 3.43 11.86 -11.92
CA THR A 37 4.09 11.41 -13.16
C THR A 37 5.47 10.86 -12.85
N LEU A 38 5.83 9.75 -13.50
CA LEU A 38 7.13 9.12 -13.38
C LEU A 38 7.88 9.28 -14.71
N LYS A 39 8.99 10.02 -14.69
CA LYS A 39 9.88 10.22 -15.85
C LYS A 39 11.30 9.85 -15.47
N ILE A 40 11.54 8.57 -15.19
CA ILE A 40 12.86 8.06 -14.81
C ILE A 40 13.49 7.42 -16.04
N ALA A 41 14.49 8.09 -16.63
CA ALA A 41 15.10 7.67 -17.90
C ALA A 41 16.01 6.43 -17.79
N SER A 42 16.55 6.14 -16.60
CA SER A 42 17.41 4.97 -16.38
C SER A 42 17.22 4.40 -14.98
N LEU A 43 16.93 3.11 -14.93
CA LEU A 43 16.78 2.33 -13.70
C LEU A 43 17.96 1.37 -13.57
N HIS A 44 18.73 1.54 -12.51
CA HIS A 44 19.85 0.66 -12.19
C HIS A 44 19.32 -0.74 -11.88
N GLY A 45 19.98 -1.80 -12.35
CA GLY A 45 19.56 -3.19 -12.16
C GLY A 45 18.50 -3.72 -13.13
N ALA A 46 18.07 -2.91 -14.12
CA ALA A 46 17.08 -3.36 -15.11
C ALA A 46 17.56 -4.54 -15.96
N THR A 47 18.86 -4.59 -16.30
CA THR A 47 19.45 -5.71 -17.05
C THR A 47 19.38 -7.02 -16.26
N ASP A 48 19.77 -7.00 -14.98
CA ASP A 48 19.71 -8.19 -14.11
C ASP A 48 18.26 -8.61 -13.87
N ALA A 49 17.36 -7.65 -13.68
CA ALA A 49 15.94 -7.91 -13.53
C ALA A 49 15.31 -8.56 -14.78
N ASN A 50 15.71 -8.15 -15.98
CA ASN A 50 15.25 -8.78 -17.24
C ASN A 50 15.73 -10.22 -17.41
N GLN A 51 16.86 -10.60 -16.78
CA GLN A 51 17.48 -11.92 -16.91
C GLN A 51 17.13 -12.89 -15.77
N ALA A 52 16.42 -12.42 -14.74
CA ALA A 52 16.05 -13.22 -13.59
C ALA A 52 14.96 -14.26 -13.93
N ASN A 53 15.01 -15.43 -13.30
CA ASN A 53 13.90 -16.37 -13.28
C ASN A 53 12.83 -15.93 -12.27
N VAL A 54 13.31 -15.43 -11.12
CA VAL A 54 12.48 -14.90 -10.03
C VAL A 54 12.92 -13.48 -9.69
N LEU A 55 11.99 -12.55 -9.70
CA LEU A 55 12.24 -11.15 -9.36
C LEU A 55 11.54 -10.79 -8.05
N ILE A 56 12.32 -10.37 -7.06
CA ILE A 56 11.79 -9.81 -5.81
C ILE A 56 11.74 -8.30 -5.94
N VAL A 57 10.57 -7.71 -5.66
CA VAL A 57 10.34 -6.25 -5.67
C VAL A 57 9.60 -5.80 -4.42
N GLY A 58 9.73 -4.51 -4.10
CA GLY A 58 9.07 -3.89 -2.96
C GLY A 58 10.00 -2.96 -2.19
N ASP A 59 9.69 -2.74 -0.92
CA ASP A 59 10.39 -1.75 -0.09
C ASP A 59 11.46 -2.40 0.81
N ARG A 60 11.77 -1.81 1.97
CA ARG A 60 12.65 -2.42 2.98
C ARG A 60 12.25 -3.86 3.36
N MET A 61 10.98 -4.23 3.23
CA MET A 61 10.49 -5.59 3.48
C MET A 61 11.01 -6.57 2.42
N GLY A 62 10.95 -6.19 1.15
CA GLY A 62 11.52 -6.96 0.04
C GLY A 62 13.04 -7.04 0.13
N LEU A 63 13.71 -5.94 0.51
CA LEU A 63 15.15 -5.96 0.79
C LEU A 63 15.53 -6.98 1.87
N ALA A 64 14.72 -7.13 2.91
CA ALA A 64 14.96 -8.09 3.99
C ALA A 64 14.93 -9.56 3.51
N LEU A 65 14.36 -9.84 2.34
CA LEU A 65 14.39 -11.18 1.74
C LEU A 65 15.73 -11.55 1.10
N LYS A 66 16.62 -10.58 0.85
CA LYS A 66 17.95 -10.82 0.23
C LYS A 66 18.75 -11.90 0.97
N ARG A 67 18.63 -11.96 2.30
CA ARG A 67 19.31 -12.96 3.14
C ARG A 67 18.82 -14.39 2.94
N LEU A 68 17.62 -14.57 2.40
CA LEU A 68 17.02 -15.89 2.18
C LEU A 68 17.47 -16.49 0.83
N ILE A 69 17.83 -15.63 -0.12
CA ILE A 69 18.13 -16.01 -1.51
C ILE A 69 19.22 -17.09 -1.61
N PRO A 70 20.40 -16.97 -0.95
CA PRO A 70 21.45 -17.97 -1.13
C PRO A 70 21.02 -19.39 -0.72
N LYS A 71 20.20 -19.50 0.35
CA LYS A 71 19.67 -20.79 0.79
C LYS A 71 18.61 -21.31 -0.18
N ILE A 72 17.69 -20.46 -0.65
CA ILE A 72 16.68 -20.85 -1.64
C ILE A 72 17.34 -21.34 -2.93
N VAL A 73 18.34 -20.62 -3.45
CA VAL A 73 19.07 -21.00 -4.66
C VAL A 73 19.79 -22.32 -4.44
N LYS A 74 20.49 -22.51 -3.32
CA LYS A 74 21.16 -23.77 -2.98
C LYS A 74 20.17 -24.94 -2.95
N ASP A 75 19.01 -24.76 -2.34
CA ASP A 75 18.02 -25.83 -2.14
C ASP A 75 17.26 -26.18 -3.44
N LEU A 76 17.06 -25.22 -4.35
CA LEU A 76 16.26 -25.41 -5.57
C LEU A 76 17.08 -25.65 -6.84
N SER A 77 18.39 -25.37 -6.83
CA SER A 77 19.23 -25.49 -8.04
C SER A 77 19.93 -26.84 -8.18
N GLY A 78 19.76 -27.76 -7.24
CA GLY A 78 20.52 -29.02 -7.21
C GLY A 78 20.38 -29.87 -8.47
N ASP A 79 19.19 -29.90 -9.06
CA ASP A 79 18.85 -30.73 -10.22
C ASP A 79 18.73 -29.91 -11.53
N LEU A 80 19.07 -28.61 -11.50
CA LEU A 80 18.95 -27.73 -12.66
C LEU A 80 20.24 -27.62 -13.46
N MET A 81 20.11 -27.56 -14.79
CA MET A 81 21.26 -27.35 -15.69
C MET A 81 21.92 -25.98 -15.48
N GLU A 82 21.13 -24.95 -15.21
CA GLU A 82 21.61 -23.65 -14.77
C GLU A 82 21.04 -23.33 -13.37
N PRO A 83 21.85 -22.74 -12.46
CA PRO A 83 21.35 -22.29 -11.17
C PRO A 83 20.21 -21.29 -11.32
N LEU A 84 19.23 -21.39 -10.42
CA LEU A 84 18.09 -20.49 -10.37
C LEU A 84 18.54 -19.04 -10.15
N LYS A 85 18.25 -18.14 -11.10
CA LYS A 85 18.60 -16.71 -11.02
C LYS A 85 17.49 -15.96 -10.30
N ILE A 86 17.70 -15.71 -9.00
CA ILE A 86 16.82 -14.86 -8.19
C ILE A 86 17.47 -13.48 -8.03
N PHE A 87 16.81 -12.44 -8.52
CA PHE A 87 17.26 -11.05 -8.36
C PHE A 87 16.35 -10.27 -7.42
N ASN A 88 16.94 -9.53 -6.49
CA ASN A 88 16.21 -8.64 -5.58
C ASN A 88 16.39 -7.19 -6.01
N TRP A 89 15.32 -6.61 -6.52
CA TRP A 89 15.26 -5.25 -7.04
C TRP A 89 14.44 -4.31 -6.14
N SER A 90 14.25 -4.69 -4.87
CA SER A 90 13.63 -3.86 -3.85
C SER A 90 14.54 -2.71 -3.44
N GLU A 91 13.95 -1.59 -2.99
CA GLU A 91 14.67 -0.42 -2.51
C GLU A 91 14.01 0.16 -1.26
N GLU A 92 14.80 0.70 -0.33
CA GLU A 92 14.26 1.33 0.87
C GLU A 92 13.50 2.62 0.51
N GLY A 93 12.31 2.78 1.07
CA GLY A 93 11.42 3.92 0.83
C GLY A 93 10.59 3.80 -0.44
N GLU A 94 10.74 2.70 -1.19
CA GLU A 94 9.95 2.44 -2.39
C GLU A 94 8.46 2.30 -2.03
N GLY A 95 7.60 3.00 -2.75
CA GLY A 95 6.16 2.74 -2.74
C GLY A 95 5.75 1.95 -3.97
N LEU A 96 4.55 1.38 -3.94
CA LEU A 96 4.03 0.53 -5.01
C LEU A 96 4.04 1.22 -6.40
N HIS A 97 3.85 2.54 -6.45
CA HIS A 97 3.95 3.34 -7.69
C HIS A 97 5.31 3.22 -8.38
N ARG A 98 6.40 3.14 -7.61
CA ARG A 98 7.76 2.94 -8.14
C ARG A 98 7.99 1.50 -8.55
N THR A 99 7.52 0.54 -7.75
CA THR A 99 7.56 -0.89 -8.11
C THR A 99 6.87 -1.13 -9.45
N LEU A 100 5.66 -0.60 -9.64
CA LEU A 100 4.92 -0.72 -10.89
C LEU A 100 5.66 -0.08 -12.08
N HIS A 101 6.30 1.07 -11.87
CA HIS A 101 7.11 1.71 -12.91
C HIS A 101 8.35 0.88 -13.28
N LYS A 102 9.03 0.30 -12.29
CA LYS A 102 10.15 -0.62 -12.52
C LYS A 102 9.72 -1.80 -13.38
N LEU A 103 8.61 -2.45 -13.02
CA LEU A 103 8.09 -3.59 -13.79
C LEU A 103 7.72 -3.18 -15.23
N ARG A 104 7.04 -2.03 -15.41
CA ARG A 104 6.69 -1.50 -16.74
C ARG A 104 7.88 -1.08 -17.60
N SER A 105 9.06 -0.91 -17.01
CA SER A 105 10.29 -0.55 -17.72
C SER A 105 11.08 -1.77 -18.25
N LEU A 106 10.74 -2.97 -17.80
CA LEU A 106 11.38 -4.20 -18.24
C LEU A 106 10.95 -4.52 -19.67
N SER A 107 11.89 -5.01 -20.48
CA SER A 107 11.58 -5.48 -21.83
C SER A 107 10.82 -6.80 -21.80
N LYS A 108 11.07 -7.60 -20.76
CA LYS A 108 10.36 -8.86 -20.48
C LYS A 108 10.25 -9.05 -18.98
N LEU A 109 9.06 -9.39 -18.49
CA LEU A 109 8.88 -9.77 -17.09
C LEU A 109 9.44 -11.18 -16.82
N PRO A 110 10.12 -11.38 -15.68
CA PRO A 110 10.45 -12.70 -15.17
C PRO A 110 9.21 -13.55 -14.92
N SER A 111 9.32 -14.87 -15.12
CA SER A 111 8.22 -15.83 -14.99
C SER A 111 7.52 -15.76 -13.63
N LEU A 112 8.28 -15.46 -12.58
CA LEU A 112 7.76 -15.29 -11.22
C LEU A 112 8.24 -13.96 -10.62
N ILE A 113 7.27 -13.21 -10.10
CA ILE A 113 7.51 -11.97 -9.36
C ILE A 113 7.03 -12.18 -7.92
N ILE A 114 7.87 -11.80 -6.95
CA ILE A 114 7.56 -11.79 -5.53
C ILE A 114 7.49 -10.34 -5.09
N TYR A 115 6.31 -9.88 -4.68
CA TYR A 115 6.14 -8.55 -4.10
C TYR A 115 6.09 -8.63 -2.57
N HIS A 116 7.05 -7.97 -1.92
CA HIS A 116 7.02 -7.75 -0.48
C HIS A 116 7.30 -6.27 -0.18
N GLY A 117 6.22 -5.51 0.01
CA GLY A 117 6.25 -4.07 0.28
C GLY A 117 5.02 -3.64 1.06
N ALA A 118 4.66 -2.36 0.92
CA ALA A 118 3.58 -1.68 1.64
C ALA A 118 3.91 -1.23 3.07
N SER A 119 5.18 -1.28 3.47
CA SER A 119 5.68 -0.78 4.75
C SER A 119 6.11 0.69 4.70
N GLN A 120 6.30 1.25 3.50
CA GLN A 120 6.82 2.60 3.26
C GLN A 120 5.99 3.45 2.27
N GLU A 121 4.71 3.11 2.02
CA GLU A 121 3.82 3.85 1.08
C GLU A 121 3.65 5.36 1.37
N PHE A 122 3.94 5.78 2.60
CA PHE A 122 3.86 7.18 3.03
C PHE A 122 5.18 7.94 2.96
N PHE A 123 6.25 7.34 2.41
CA PHE A 123 7.57 7.95 2.35
C PHE A 123 7.65 9.06 1.30
N GLU A 124 6.98 8.87 0.17
CA GLU A 124 7.03 9.81 -0.94
C GLU A 124 5.70 10.55 -1.15
N LYS A 125 5.80 11.83 -1.53
CA LYS A 125 4.64 12.66 -1.83
C LYS A 125 4.09 12.31 -3.22
N LYS A 126 2.88 11.75 -3.26
CA LYS A 126 2.17 11.38 -4.51
C LYS A 126 1.09 12.37 -4.94
N PHE A 127 0.60 13.22 -4.04
CA PHE A 127 -0.53 14.13 -4.31
C PHE A 127 -0.56 15.34 -3.38
N LEU A 128 -1.40 16.32 -3.72
CA LEU A 128 -1.77 17.43 -2.83
C LEU A 128 -3.06 17.11 -2.10
N VAL A 129 -3.02 17.06 -0.77
CA VAL A 129 -4.18 16.74 0.07
C VAL A 129 -5.32 17.74 -0.12
N GLN A 130 -5.00 19.00 -0.45
CA GLN A 130 -5.99 20.05 -0.76
C GLN A 130 -6.88 19.70 -1.96
N GLU A 131 -6.41 18.83 -2.87
CA GLU A 131 -7.15 18.41 -4.05
C GLU A 131 -7.92 17.10 -3.84
N ARG A 132 -8.05 16.63 -2.59
CA ARG A 132 -8.75 15.39 -2.21
C ARG A 132 -10.05 15.17 -2.96
N LYS A 133 -10.94 16.17 -2.97
CA LYS A 133 -12.26 16.06 -3.63
C LYS A 133 -12.12 15.74 -5.13
N LYS A 134 -11.22 16.42 -5.83
CA LYS A 134 -10.99 16.19 -7.26
C LYS A 134 -10.41 14.80 -7.51
N ILE A 135 -9.44 14.39 -6.70
CA ILE A 135 -8.78 13.08 -6.83
C ILE A 135 -9.81 11.95 -6.58
N LEU A 136 -10.57 12.02 -5.50
CA LEU A 136 -11.60 11.02 -5.19
C LEU A 136 -12.71 10.97 -6.25
N ASP A 137 -13.11 12.11 -6.80
CA ASP A 137 -14.08 12.15 -7.89
C ASP A 137 -13.53 11.46 -9.16
N ASN A 138 -12.24 11.64 -9.48
CA ASN A 138 -11.60 10.95 -10.61
C ASN A 138 -11.49 9.45 -10.37
N ILE A 139 -11.15 9.03 -9.14
CA ILE A 139 -11.12 7.62 -8.74
C ILE A 139 -12.51 6.99 -8.87
N ARG A 140 -13.57 7.66 -8.38
CA ARG A 140 -14.95 7.16 -8.52
C ARG A 140 -15.34 6.99 -9.99
N LYS A 141 -14.93 7.92 -10.87
CA LYS A 141 -15.16 7.77 -12.32
C LYS A 141 -14.39 6.60 -12.90
N PHE A 142 -13.17 6.35 -12.45
CA PHE A 142 -12.37 5.21 -12.90
C PHE A 142 -12.94 3.86 -12.40
N GLU A 143 -13.53 3.83 -11.21
CA GLU A 143 -14.18 2.64 -10.64
C GLU A 143 -15.51 2.30 -11.34
N ASP A 144 -16.10 3.22 -12.11
CA ASP A 144 -17.30 2.97 -12.91
C ASP A 144 -16.95 2.22 -14.21
N GLU A 145 -17.55 1.04 -14.42
CA GLU A 145 -17.26 0.13 -15.53
C GLU A 145 -17.43 0.78 -16.92
N LYS A 146 -18.40 1.68 -17.08
CA LYS A 146 -18.67 2.34 -18.37
C LYS A 146 -17.55 3.32 -18.70
N PHE A 147 -17.14 4.10 -17.71
CA PHE A 147 -16.04 5.05 -17.86
C PHE A 147 -14.71 4.31 -18.02
N ALA A 148 -14.45 3.27 -17.24
CA ALA A 148 -13.25 2.45 -17.36
C ALA A 148 -13.11 1.86 -18.78
N SER A 149 -14.16 1.25 -19.31
CA SER A 149 -14.17 0.67 -20.66
C SER A 149 -13.91 1.71 -21.75
N LEU A 150 -14.53 2.89 -21.63
CA LEU A 150 -14.33 4.01 -22.53
C LEU A 150 -12.88 4.53 -22.49
N LEU A 151 -12.30 4.62 -21.29
CA LEU A 151 -10.94 5.12 -21.09
C LEU A 151 -9.87 4.12 -21.55
N ILE A 152 -10.12 2.82 -21.40
CA ILE A 152 -9.25 1.78 -21.98
C ILE A 152 -9.24 1.87 -23.50
N SER A 153 -10.41 2.06 -24.11
CA SER A 153 -10.56 2.14 -25.57
C SER A 153 -10.02 3.46 -26.14
N PHE A 154 -10.23 4.57 -25.43
CA PHE A 154 -9.84 5.90 -25.86
C PHE A 154 -9.19 6.70 -24.72
N PRO A 155 -7.91 6.43 -24.39
CA PRO A 155 -7.24 7.06 -23.26
C PRO A 155 -7.17 8.59 -23.33
N LEU A 156 -7.22 9.18 -24.52
CA LEU A 156 -7.22 10.63 -24.71
C LEU A 156 -8.47 11.31 -24.12
N LEU A 157 -9.60 10.59 -23.98
CA LEU A 157 -10.82 11.13 -23.38
C LEU A 157 -10.65 11.42 -21.89
N SER A 158 -9.68 10.79 -21.22
CA SER A 158 -9.34 11.08 -19.81
C SER A 158 -9.09 12.56 -19.55
N ARG A 159 -8.53 13.27 -20.53
CA ARG A 159 -8.21 14.70 -20.43
C ARG A 159 -9.45 15.57 -20.21
N PHE A 160 -10.61 15.11 -20.71
CA PHE A 160 -11.89 15.78 -20.59
C PHE A 160 -12.75 15.21 -19.46
N LEU A 161 -12.65 13.89 -19.24
CA LEU A 161 -13.47 13.18 -18.26
C LEU A 161 -12.98 13.42 -16.83
N TYR A 162 -11.67 13.50 -16.62
CA TYR A 162 -11.09 13.75 -15.30
C TYR A 162 -11.00 15.23 -14.96
N LYS A 163 -11.23 15.54 -13.68
CA LYS A 163 -10.97 16.85 -13.12
C LYS A 163 -9.47 17.10 -13.09
N LYS A 164 -9.04 18.27 -13.56
CA LYS A 164 -7.63 18.69 -13.53
C LYS A 164 -7.11 18.76 -12.09
N VAL A 165 -6.02 18.03 -11.84
CA VAL A 165 -5.25 18.03 -10.60
C VAL A 165 -3.81 18.49 -10.87
N THR A 166 -3.11 18.87 -9.81
CA THR A 166 -1.69 19.17 -9.84
C THR A 166 -0.90 17.88 -9.81
N TYR A 167 -0.20 17.58 -10.91
CA TYR A 167 0.62 16.38 -11.02
C TYR A 167 1.94 16.56 -10.28
N ILE A 168 2.26 15.63 -9.38
CA ILE A 168 3.54 15.62 -8.70
C ILE A 168 4.57 14.85 -9.55
N PRO A 169 5.67 15.50 -10.00
CA PRO A 169 6.74 14.79 -10.68
C PRO A 169 7.55 13.97 -9.68
N ILE A 170 7.57 12.65 -9.86
CA ILE A 170 8.36 11.73 -9.05
C ILE A 170 9.79 11.71 -9.60
N SER A 171 10.74 12.14 -8.76
CA SER A 171 12.14 12.28 -9.16
C SER A 171 12.89 10.95 -9.13
N LYS A 172 14.13 10.89 -9.65
CA LYS A 172 14.95 9.67 -9.59
C LYS A 172 15.20 9.23 -8.14
N LYS A 173 15.46 10.17 -7.23
CA LYS A 173 15.65 9.90 -5.81
C LYS A 173 14.31 9.91 -5.09
N ILE A 174 14.14 9.00 -4.13
CA ILE A 174 12.97 8.98 -3.24
C ILE A 174 13.07 10.21 -2.35
N GLN A 175 12.13 11.14 -2.50
CA GLN A 175 12.10 12.38 -1.74
C GLN A 175 11.24 12.26 -0.48
N ASN A 176 11.65 12.99 0.54
CA ASN A 176 11.23 12.81 1.92
C ASN A 176 9.74 13.14 2.18
N LYS A 177 9.27 12.63 3.32
CA LYS A 177 7.90 12.69 3.83
C LYS A 177 7.43 14.14 3.99
N THR A 178 6.39 14.53 3.25
CA THR A 178 5.66 15.76 3.57
C THR A 178 4.94 15.57 4.89
N VAL A 179 5.30 16.36 5.90
CA VAL A 179 4.60 16.40 7.18
C VAL A 179 3.36 17.26 6.99
N TYR A 180 2.20 16.61 6.97
CA TYR A 180 0.92 17.30 7.02
C TYR A 180 0.53 17.58 8.47
N PRO A 181 -0.17 18.70 8.74
CA PRO A 181 -0.87 18.88 9.99
C PRO A 181 -1.81 17.71 10.26
N SER A 182 -2.05 17.38 11.53
CA SER A 182 -2.81 16.19 11.91
C SER A 182 -4.21 16.14 11.30
N PHE A 183 -4.92 17.28 11.18
CA PHE A 183 -6.25 17.32 10.55
C PHE A 183 -6.24 16.88 9.07
N ALA A 184 -5.15 17.17 8.35
CA ALA A 184 -4.96 16.78 6.95
C ALA A 184 -4.41 15.34 6.82
N LYS A 185 -4.01 14.71 7.92
CA LYS A 185 -3.34 13.42 7.91
C LYS A 185 -4.28 12.27 7.57
N GLN A 186 -5.51 12.30 8.08
CA GLN A 186 -6.52 11.30 7.69
C GLN A 186 -6.86 11.39 6.21
N TRP A 187 -6.98 12.60 5.67
CA TRP A 187 -7.18 12.82 4.23
C TRP A 187 -6.02 12.28 3.41
N GLN A 188 -4.79 12.43 3.89
CA GLN A 188 -3.63 11.80 3.25
C GLN A 188 -3.76 10.27 3.27
N MET A 189 -4.12 9.68 4.40
CA MET A 189 -4.26 8.22 4.54
C MET A 189 -5.35 7.68 3.61
N GLU A 190 -6.52 8.29 3.59
CA GLU A 190 -7.63 7.91 2.70
C GLU A 190 -7.21 7.92 1.22
N LEU A 191 -6.58 9.02 0.76
CA LEU A 191 -6.09 9.12 -0.61
C LEU A 191 -5.00 8.08 -0.90
N ALA A 192 -4.06 7.87 0.03
CA ALA A 192 -2.99 6.89 -0.14
C ALA A 192 -3.55 5.46 -0.25
N PHE A 193 -4.54 5.09 0.56
CA PHE A 193 -5.19 3.79 0.49
C PHE A 193 -5.91 3.59 -0.85
N LYS A 194 -6.64 4.61 -1.32
CA LYS A 194 -7.34 4.53 -2.60
C LYS A 194 -6.42 4.48 -3.81
N LEU A 195 -5.31 5.21 -3.78
CA LEU A 195 -4.29 5.10 -4.83
C LEU A 195 -3.59 3.76 -4.79
N TYR A 196 -3.26 3.25 -3.59
CA TYR A 196 -2.65 1.93 -3.44
C TYR A 196 -3.57 0.81 -3.95
N GLU A 197 -4.88 0.91 -3.74
CA GLU A 197 -5.87 -0.04 -4.29
C GLU A 197 -5.83 -0.08 -5.83
N ILE A 198 -5.81 1.09 -6.49
CA ILE A 198 -5.65 1.18 -7.95
C ILE A 198 -4.30 0.61 -8.38
N GLU A 199 -3.21 1.06 -7.74
CA GLU A 199 -1.84 0.65 -8.07
C GLU A 199 -1.67 -0.88 -7.93
N MET A 200 -2.26 -1.49 -6.90
CA MET A 200 -2.19 -2.94 -6.66
C MET A 200 -2.95 -3.71 -7.72
N LYS A 201 -4.19 -3.30 -8.02
CA LYS A 201 -4.99 -3.88 -9.09
C LYS A 201 -4.23 -3.80 -10.42
N THR A 202 -3.75 -2.62 -10.78
CA THR A 202 -2.99 -2.38 -12.01
C THR A 202 -1.73 -3.23 -12.09
N MET A 203 -0.98 -3.38 -10.99
CA MET A 203 0.22 -4.22 -10.98
C MET A 203 -0.14 -5.70 -11.20
N MET A 204 -1.17 -6.21 -10.53
CA MET A 204 -1.60 -7.61 -10.70
C MET A 204 -2.07 -7.90 -12.12
N GLU A 205 -2.86 -6.98 -12.70
CA GLU A 205 -3.34 -7.09 -14.09
C GLU A 205 -2.19 -7.01 -15.09
N TYR A 206 -1.25 -6.08 -14.89
CA TYR A 206 -0.08 -5.95 -15.75
C TYR A 206 0.80 -7.19 -15.73
N ILE A 207 1.11 -7.73 -14.55
CA ILE A 207 1.92 -8.95 -14.40
C ILE A 207 1.22 -10.15 -15.06
N LYS A 208 -0.08 -10.32 -14.79
CA LYS A 208 -0.89 -11.41 -15.37
C LYS A 208 -0.98 -11.32 -16.89
N GLY A 209 -1.16 -10.12 -17.44
CA GLY A 209 -1.24 -9.88 -18.88
C GLY A 209 0.07 -10.08 -19.63
N ASN A 210 1.19 -10.22 -18.92
CA ASN A 210 2.51 -10.55 -19.48
C ASN A 210 2.93 -12.00 -19.12
N ASP A 211 1.95 -12.88 -18.91
CA ASP A 211 2.13 -14.31 -18.60
C ASP A 211 3.08 -14.60 -17.43
N SER A 212 3.19 -13.65 -16.51
CA SER A 212 4.02 -13.77 -15.32
C SER A 212 3.14 -14.03 -14.09
N ARG A 213 3.68 -14.75 -13.10
CA ARG A 213 3.00 -15.06 -11.85
C ARG A 213 3.39 -14.08 -10.76
N LEU A 214 2.45 -13.73 -9.88
CA LEU A 214 2.71 -12.89 -8.72
C LEU A 214 2.48 -13.67 -7.43
N ILE A 215 3.47 -13.65 -6.54
CA ILE A 215 3.30 -13.98 -5.12
C ILE A 215 3.37 -12.67 -4.34
N THR A 216 2.29 -12.35 -3.64
CA THR A 216 2.22 -11.17 -2.77
C THR A 216 2.46 -11.58 -1.31
N ILE A 217 3.32 -10.87 -0.59
CA ILE A 217 3.62 -11.13 0.83
C ILE A 217 3.16 -9.93 1.67
N THR A 218 2.20 -10.13 2.57
CA THR A 218 1.71 -9.06 3.45
C THR A 218 2.81 -8.53 4.37
N THR A 219 2.79 -7.22 4.67
CA THR A 219 3.79 -6.62 5.57
C THR A 219 3.43 -6.94 7.02
N PRO A 220 4.33 -7.57 7.80
CA PRO A 220 4.06 -7.85 9.20
C PRO A 220 4.02 -6.57 10.03
N ILE A 221 3.05 -6.45 10.93
CA ILE A 221 2.87 -5.27 11.77
C ILE A 221 3.11 -5.64 13.24
N ASN A 222 4.03 -4.94 13.90
CA ASN A 222 4.27 -5.11 15.33
C ASN A 222 3.11 -4.54 16.17
N LEU A 223 2.14 -5.39 16.51
CA LEU A 223 0.92 -4.99 17.21
C LEU A 223 1.13 -4.56 18.68
N GLU A 224 2.25 -4.94 19.28
CA GLU A 224 2.56 -4.62 20.68
C GLU A 224 3.07 -3.19 20.85
N ILE A 225 3.53 -2.56 19.77
CA ILE A 225 4.00 -1.17 19.80
C ILE A 225 2.81 -0.21 19.71
N MET A 226 2.80 0.71 20.68
CA MET A 226 1.85 1.80 20.78
C MET A 226 1.87 2.70 19.53
N PRO A 227 0.70 3.13 19.03
CA PRO A 227 0.62 4.16 17.99
C PRO A 227 1.41 5.41 18.38
N ARG A 228 2.17 5.98 17.44
CA ARG A 228 3.01 7.15 17.73
C ARG A 228 2.24 8.47 17.68
N ALA A 229 1.08 8.51 17.02
CA ALA A 229 0.20 9.66 17.01
C ALA A 229 -1.27 9.26 16.85
N VAL A 230 -2.14 10.00 17.55
CA VAL A 230 -3.58 10.03 17.30
C VAL A 230 -3.87 11.24 16.39
N CYS A 231 -4.89 11.16 15.55
CA CYS A 231 -5.30 12.30 14.74
C CYS A 231 -6.12 13.29 15.58
N ASP A 232 -5.88 14.60 15.43
CA ASP A 232 -6.51 15.65 16.24
C ASP A 232 -8.05 15.56 16.31
N ASN A 233 -8.70 15.12 15.24
CA ASN A 233 -10.16 15.02 15.19
C ASN A 233 -10.74 13.82 15.94
N SER A 234 -9.91 12.93 16.49
CA SER A 234 -10.35 11.81 17.34
C SER A 234 -9.87 11.92 18.79
N GLU A 235 -9.40 13.10 19.20
CA GLU A 235 -8.85 13.35 20.54
C GLU A 235 -9.49 14.57 21.21
N THR A 236 -9.76 14.46 22.51
CA THR A 236 -10.21 15.57 23.37
C THR A 236 -9.51 15.46 24.73
N ASN A 237 -9.48 16.56 25.50
CA ASN A 237 -8.88 16.54 26.85
C ASN A 237 -9.52 15.50 27.77
N THR A 238 -10.84 15.32 27.68
CA THR A 238 -11.56 14.29 28.44
C THR A 238 -11.11 12.88 28.07
N ILE A 239 -10.99 12.60 26.77
CA ILE A 239 -10.50 11.30 26.28
C ILE A 239 -9.06 11.06 26.76
N LEU A 240 -8.19 12.06 26.71
CA LEU A 240 -6.81 11.95 27.15
C LEU A 240 -6.67 11.61 28.64
N ILE A 241 -7.50 12.24 29.49
CA ILE A 241 -7.53 11.96 30.94
C ILE A 241 -8.00 10.52 31.17
N GLU A 242 -9.12 10.13 30.57
CA GLU A 242 -9.68 8.79 30.72
C GLU A 242 -8.71 7.70 30.23
N GLN A 243 -8.05 7.91 29.09
CA GLN A 243 -7.02 7.01 28.58
C GLN A 243 -5.83 6.87 29.55
N ARG A 244 -5.39 7.98 30.16
CA ARG A 244 -4.27 7.97 31.11
C ARG A 244 -4.61 7.15 32.36
N ASP A 245 -5.81 7.32 32.90
CA ASP A 245 -6.26 6.61 34.10
C ASP A 245 -6.39 5.11 33.83
N LEU A 246 -6.97 4.74 32.68
CA LEU A 246 -7.12 3.36 32.26
C LEU A 246 -5.77 2.69 31.94
N GLU A 247 -4.83 3.42 31.35
CA GLU A 247 -3.46 2.95 31.14
C GLU A 247 -2.75 2.66 32.46
N GLN A 248 -2.92 3.51 33.48
CA GLN A 248 -2.37 3.26 34.80
C GLN A 248 -2.95 1.98 35.44
N LEU A 249 -4.25 1.70 35.24
CA LEU A 249 -4.84 0.44 35.70
C LEU A 249 -4.20 -0.77 35.01
N ILE A 250 -3.97 -0.73 33.69
CA ILE A 250 -3.27 -1.80 32.97
C ILE A 250 -1.86 -1.99 33.53
N LYS A 251 -1.09 -0.91 33.71
CA LYS A 251 0.28 -0.95 34.24
C LYS A 251 0.35 -1.54 35.66
N LYS A 252 -0.68 -1.30 36.48
CA LYS A 252 -0.82 -1.87 37.83
C LYS A 252 -1.35 -3.32 37.86
N GLY A 253 -1.46 -3.99 36.70
CA GLY A 253 -1.98 -5.35 36.59
C GLY A 253 -3.51 -5.46 36.74
N LYS A 254 -4.23 -4.34 36.83
CA LYS A 254 -5.70 -4.28 36.99
C LYS A 254 -6.43 -4.30 35.64
N SER A 255 -5.95 -5.09 34.68
CA SER A 255 -6.51 -5.14 33.32
C SER A 255 -8.00 -5.54 33.29
N LYS A 256 -8.46 -6.38 34.24
CA LYS A 256 -9.89 -6.75 34.37
C LYS A 256 -10.78 -5.52 34.66
N GLN A 257 -10.29 -4.58 35.46
CA GLN A 257 -11.03 -3.35 35.81
C GLN A 257 -11.01 -2.35 34.65
N ALA A 258 -9.88 -2.25 33.94
CA ALA A 258 -9.75 -1.34 32.79
C ALA A 258 -10.54 -1.81 31.56
N TYR A 259 -10.74 -3.12 31.40
CA TYR A 259 -11.28 -3.70 30.16
C TYR A 259 -12.67 -3.19 29.77
N GLY A 260 -13.63 -3.15 30.71
CA GLY A 260 -15.00 -2.66 30.44
C GLY A 260 -15.02 -1.20 29.97
N PRO A 261 -14.44 -0.26 30.75
CA PRO A 261 -14.32 1.13 30.34
C PRO A 261 -13.58 1.32 29.02
N LEU A 262 -12.48 0.59 28.78
CA LEU A 262 -11.72 0.68 27.52
C LEU A 262 -12.54 0.23 26.31
N LYS A 263 -13.37 -0.80 26.48
CA LYS A 263 -14.29 -1.25 25.43
C LYS A 263 -15.30 -0.16 25.08
N GLU A 264 -15.92 0.46 26.08
CA GLU A 264 -16.85 1.57 25.87
C GLU A 264 -16.16 2.79 25.24
N LEU A 265 -14.97 3.14 25.72
CA LEU A 265 -14.18 4.24 25.21
C LEU A 265 -13.86 4.03 23.73
N ALA A 266 -13.39 2.84 23.35
CA ALA A 266 -13.09 2.52 21.95
C ALA A 266 -14.31 2.62 21.01
N ILE A 267 -15.53 2.33 21.53
CA ILE A 267 -16.78 2.51 20.79
C ILE A 267 -17.12 4.01 20.64
N LYS A 268 -16.96 4.80 21.71
CA LYS A 268 -17.26 6.24 21.74
C LYS A 268 -16.25 7.06 20.92
N THR A 269 -14.99 6.65 20.89
CA THR A 269 -13.90 7.38 20.22
C THR A 269 -13.52 6.73 18.90
N VAL A 270 -14.45 6.76 17.94
CA VAL A 270 -14.21 6.21 16.59
C VAL A 270 -13.00 6.90 15.97
N GLY A 271 -12.04 6.11 15.49
CA GLY A 271 -10.81 6.64 14.89
C GLY A 271 -9.69 7.02 15.87
N ASN A 272 -9.84 6.78 17.19
CA ASN A 272 -8.75 7.02 18.15
C ASN A 272 -7.82 5.80 18.27
N ALA A 273 -6.62 5.89 17.71
CA ALA A 273 -5.65 4.81 17.70
C ALA A 273 -5.26 4.33 19.12
N ARG A 274 -5.14 5.26 20.08
CA ARG A 274 -4.73 4.96 21.45
C ARG A 274 -5.81 4.21 22.23
N SER A 275 -7.08 4.60 22.11
CA SER A 275 -8.19 3.87 22.73
C SER A 275 -8.21 2.40 22.29
N TYR A 276 -8.09 2.16 20.98
CA TYR A 276 -8.02 0.80 20.43
C TYR A 276 -6.79 0.04 20.91
N HIS A 277 -5.64 0.71 21.02
CA HIS A 277 -4.42 0.07 21.50
C HIS A 277 -4.55 -0.39 22.95
N LEU A 278 -4.99 0.51 23.85
CA LEU A 278 -5.17 0.20 25.27
C LEU A 278 -6.21 -0.91 25.46
N TYR A 279 -7.31 -0.87 24.72
CA TYR A 279 -8.31 -1.95 24.74
C TYR A 279 -7.71 -3.28 24.28
N GLY A 280 -6.93 -3.27 23.19
CA GLY A 280 -6.22 -4.44 22.70
C GLY A 280 -5.23 -5.02 23.73
N LEU A 281 -4.47 -4.18 24.42
CA LEU A 281 -3.55 -4.60 25.49
C LEU A 281 -4.29 -5.18 26.70
N ALA A 282 -5.40 -4.56 27.13
CA ALA A 282 -6.22 -5.10 28.21
C ALA A 282 -6.81 -6.46 27.84
N ALA A 283 -7.32 -6.62 26.61
CA ALA A 283 -7.81 -7.90 26.09
C ALA A 283 -6.69 -8.96 26.05
N LEU A 284 -5.49 -8.58 25.62
CA LEU A 284 -4.32 -9.47 25.57
C LEU A 284 -3.96 -10.00 26.96
N LYS A 285 -3.90 -9.12 27.97
CA LYS A 285 -3.63 -9.49 29.37
C LYS A 285 -4.70 -10.38 29.99
N LEU A 286 -5.91 -10.42 29.42
CA LEU A 286 -7.01 -11.29 29.83
C LEU A 286 -7.08 -12.60 29.01
N GLY A 287 -6.09 -12.88 28.16
CA GLY A 287 -6.08 -14.08 27.30
C GLY A 287 -7.08 -14.03 26.13
N ARG A 288 -7.66 -12.86 25.83
CA ARG A 288 -8.64 -12.68 24.75
C ARG A 288 -7.95 -12.40 23.42
N PHE A 289 -7.11 -13.33 22.96
CA PHE A 289 -6.17 -13.10 21.84
C PHE A 289 -6.83 -12.64 20.53
N LYS A 290 -7.97 -13.23 20.14
CA LYS A 290 -8.69 -12.84 18.92
C LYS A 290 -9.15 -11.38 18.97
N GLU A 291 -9.68 -10.96 20.11
CA GLU A 291 -10.15 -9.60 20.34
C GLU A 291 -9.00 -8.60 20.47
N ALA A 292 -7.91 -9.01 21.13
CA ALA A 292 -6.69 -8.24 21.22
C ALA A 292 -6.14 -7.91 19.83
N ARG A 293 -5.94 -8.93 18.98
CA ARG A 293 -5.44 -8.74 17.61
C ARG A 293 -6.31 -7.80 16.79
N LEU A 294 -7.63 -7.98 16.85
CA LEU A 294 -8.57 -7.12 16.12
C LEU A 294 -8.39 -5.64 16.51
N ASN A 295 -8.33 -5.35 17.81
CA ASN A 295 -8.22 -3.96 18.28
C ASN A 295 -6.82 -3.38 18.08
N LEU A 296 -5.76 -4.18 18.23
CA LEU A 296 -4.40 -3.72 17.95
C LEU A 296 -4.18 -3.46 16.45
N HIS A 297 -4.78 -4.25 15.55
CA HIS A 297 -4.77 -3.93 14.12
C HIS A 297 -5.53 -2.63 13.83
N LYS A 298 -6.69 -2.40 14.47
CA LYS A 298 -7.40 -1.11 14.35
C LYS A 298 -6.52 0.05 14.84
N ALA A 299 -5.84 -0.11 15.96
CA ALA A 299 -4.91 0.88 16.47
C ALA A 299 -3.79 1.20 15.48
N ALA A 300 -3.17 0.17 14.89
CA ALA A 300 -2.13 0.35 13.88
C ALA A 300 -2.66 0.99 12.59
N ALA A 301 -3.88 0.64 12.17
CA ALA A 301 -4.53 1.24 11.01
C ALA A 301 -4.78 2.75 11.18
N LEU A 302 -5.06 3.16 12.42
CA LEU A 302 -5.40 4.54 12.80
C LEU A 302 -4.18 5.36 13.27
N ASP A 303 -2.96 4.82 13.27
CA ASP A 303 -1.75 5.56 13.65
C ASP A 303 -1.42 6.65 12.63
N CYS A 304 -1.62 7.91 13.02
CA CYS A 304 -1.46 9.05 12.15
C CYS A 304 0.00 9.44 11.91
N LYS A 305 0.97 8.79 12.57
CA LYS A 305 2.39 9.04 12.31
C LYS A 305 2.88 8.36 11.03
N THR A 306 2.22 7.29 10.57
CA THR A 306 2.53 6.56 9.32
C THR A 306 4.01 6.18 9.12
N TRP A 307 4.62 5.56 10.13
CA TRP A 307 6.07 5.24 10.16
C TRP A 307 6.40 3.77 9.84
N ARG A 308 5.39 2.90 9.92
CA ARG A 308 5.45 1.46 9.62
C ARG A 308 4.36 1.07 8.63
N GLY A 309 4.35 -0.21 8.24
CA GLY A 309 3.25 -0.79 7.48
C GLY A 309 1.90 -0.57 8.16
N ASN A 310 0.86 -0.49 7.34
CA ASN A 310 -0.50 -0.21 7.80
C ASN A 310 -1.41 -1.39 7.46
N ALA A 311 -2.28 -1.77 8.40
CA ALA A 311 -3.16 -2.93 8.25
C ALA A 311 -4.14 -2.77 7.06
N VAL A 312 -4.47 -1.53 6.68
CA VAL A 312 -5.33 -1.26 5.52
C VAL A 312 -4.65 -1.70 4.21
N PHE A 313 -3.33 -1.51 4.05
CA PHE A 313 -2.63 -2.00 2.87
C PHE A 313 -2.64 -3.53 2.79
N ASN A 314 -2.44 -4.23 3.92
CA ASN A 314 -2.56 -5.69 3.95
C ASN A 314 -3.97 -6.16 3.59
N ILE A 315 -5.02 -5.44 4.00
CA ILE A 315 -6.40 -5.75 3.60
C ILE A 315 -6.57 -5.58 2.09
N ILE A 316 -6.06 -4.50 1.51
CA ILE A 316 -6.08 -4.28 0.05
C ILE A 316 -5.33 -5.41 -0.67
N MET A 317 -4.13 -5.77 -0.22
CA MET A 317 -3.35 -6.86 -0.80
C MET A 317 -4.11 -8.19 -0.80
N ARG A 318 -4.73 -8.56 0.33
CA ARG A 318 -5.58 -9.76 0.46
C ARG A 318 -6.78 -9.73 -0.48
N LYS A 319 -7.47 -8.58 -0.53
CA LYS A 319 -8.63 -8.38 -1.39
C LYS A 319 -8.27 -8.57 -2.86
N GLU A 320 -7.25 -7.84 -3.33
CA GLU A 320 -6.86 -7.85 -4.74
C GLU A 320 -6.27 -9.21 -5.16
N ALA A 321 -5.46 -9.84 -4.30
CA ALA A 321 -4.91 -11.17 -4.58
C ALA A 321 -6.03 -12.20 -4.77
N LYS A 322 -7.04 -12.18 -3.87
CA LYS A 322 -8.21 -13.05 -3.98
C LYS A 322 -9.02 -12.76 -5.24
N TYR A 323 -9.28 -11.48 -5.54
CA TYR A 323 -10.07 -11.08 -6.70
C TYR A 323 -9.41 -11.46 -8.02
N GLN A 324 -8.08 -11.29 -8.12
CA GLN A 324 -7.32 -11.57 -9.34
C GLN A 324 -6.86 -13.03 -9.48
N GLY A 325 -7.05 -13.85 -8.43
CA GLY A 325 -6.61 -15.24 -8.39
C GLY A 325 -5.09 -15.40 -8.32
N GLN A 326 -4.39 -14.46 -7.67
CA GLN A 326 -2.93 -14.47 -7.48
C GLN A 326 -2.56 -15.07 -6.12
N SER A 327 -1.33 -15.61 -6.00
CA SER A 327 -0.87 -16.20 -4.73
C SER A 327 -0.60 -15.11 -3.69
N LEU A 328 -0.95 -15.41 -2.44
CA LEU A 328 -0.68 -14.53 -1.31
C LEU A 328 -0.18 -15.33 -0.11
N ILE A 329 0.97 -14.93 0.40
CA ILE A 329 1.52 -15.39 1.67
C ILE A 329 1.15 -14.36 2.72
N ASP A 330 0.25 -14.71 3.63
CA ASP A 330 -0.17 -13.80 4.70
C ASP A 330 0.81 -13.81 5.87
N PHE A 331 2.00 -13.23 5.65
CA PHE A 331 3.08 -13.20 6.63
C PHE A 331 2.72 -12.40 7.89
N ASP A 332 1.94 -11.33 7.74
CA ASP A 332 1.34 -10.60 8.86
C ASP A 332 0.48 -11.49 9.75
N GLN A 333 -0.39 -12.30 9.15
CA GLN A 333 -1.23 -13.23 9.89
C GLN A 333 -0.40 -14.37 10.51
N LEU A 334 0.54 -14.95 9.77
CA LEU A 334 1.44 -16.01 10.25
C LEU A 334 2.13 -15.61 11.56
N ILE A 335 2.67 -14.39 11.60
CA ILE A 335 3.36 -13.87 12.79
C ILE A 335 2.36 -13.51 13.87
N ASN A 336 1.36 -12.68 13.56
CA ASN A 336 0.47 -12.13 14.58
C ASN A 336 -0.50 -13.15 15.17
N GLN A 337 -0.70 -14.33 14.56
CA GLN A 337 -1.43 -15.44 15.20
C GLN A 337 -0.78 -15.89 16.51
N GLN A 338 0.55 -15.75 16.66
CA GLN A 338 1.31 -16.11 17.86
C GLN A 338 1.34 -14.99 18.92
N LEU A 339 0.59 -13.91 18.74
CA LEU A 339 0.55 -12.79 19.67
C LEU A 339 0.16 -13.24 21.08
N GLY A 340 0.99 -12.88 22.06
CA GLY A 340 0.81 -13.22 23.47
C GLY A 340 1.44 -14.56 23.89
N GLN A 341 2.06 -15.30 22.96
CA GLN A 341 2.76 -16.56 23.24
C GLN A 341 4.27 -16.39 23.12
N ASN A 342 4.73 -15.66 22.09
CA ASN A 342 6.15 -15.49 21.77
C ASN A 342 6.49 -14.00 21.58
N VAL A 343 7.78 -13.68 21.67
CA VAL A 343 8.29 -12.40 21.18
C VAL A 343 8.31 -12.46 19.64
N LEU A 344 7.52 -11.61 18.99
CA LEU A 344 7.26 -11.73 17.55
C LEU A 344 8.26 -10.95 16.69
N PHE A 345 8.76 -9.83 17.20
CA PHE A 345 9.63 -8.91 16.47
C PHE A 345 10.98 -8.75 17.17
N LYS A 346 12.04 -8.54 16.39
CA LYS A 346 13.37 -8.22 16.93
C LYS A 346 13.53 -6.71 17.19
N ASP A 347 12.77 -5.90 16.46
CA ASP A 347 12.73 -4.45 16.57
C ASP A 347 11.32 -3.94 16.25
N GLU A 348 11.17 -2.65 16.00
CA GLU A 348 9.85 -2.06 15.78
C GLU A 348 9.19 -2.43 14.45
N ILE A 349 9.96 -2.94 13.50
CA ILE A 349 9.59 -3.10 12.09
C ILE A 349 9.74 -4.56 11.66
N PHE A 350 10.84 -5.21 12.02
CA PHE A 350 11.23 -6.50 11.48
C PHE A 350 10.91 -7.65 12.45
N PRO A 351 10.26 -8.72 11.96
CA PRO A 351 10.07 -9.96 12.70
C PRO A 351 11.37 -10.60 13.14
N GLN A 352 11.29 -11.50 14.12
CA GLN A 352 12.41 -12.38 14.47
C GLN A 352 12.84 -13.26 13.29
N ASN A 353 14.09 -13.74 13.32
CA ASN A 353 14.66 -14.54 12.25
C ASN A 353 13.90 -15.85 12.01
N LEU A 354 13.37 -16.48 13.06
CA LEU A 354 12.58 -17.71 12.97
C LEU A 354 11.42 -17.59 11.96
N PHE A 355 10.68 -16.47 12.00
CA PHE A 355 9.57 -16.25 11.06
C PHE A 355 10.04 -16.10 9.61
N TYR A 356 11.25 -15.59 9.39
CA TYR A 356 11.82 -15.53 8.05
C TYR A 356 12.35 -16.88 7.56
N ASP A 357 12.76 -17.77 8.47
CA ASP A 357 13.05 -19.16 8.12
C ASP A 357 11.75 -19.90 7.74
N GLU A 358 10.65 -19.68 8.47
CA GLU A 358 9.32 -20.19 8.07
C GLU A 358 8.88 -19.65 6.71
N LEU A 359 9.03 -18.34 6.48
CA LEU A 359 8.72 -17.71 5.20
C LEU A 359 9.58 -18.28 4.05
N ARG A 360 10.86 -18.60 4.31
CA ARG A 360 11.73 -19.23 3.33
C ARG A 360 11.17 -20.57 2.88
N GLU A 361 10.71 -21.41 3.81
CA GLU A 361 10.16 -22.72 3.47
C GLU A 361 8.89 -22.59 2.61
N VAL A 362 8.01 -21.65 2.95
CA VAL A 362 6.81 -21.36 2.13
C VAL A 362 7.20 -20.85 0.74
N LEU A 363 8.14 -19.91 0.65
CA LEU A 363 8.62 -19.38 -0.63
C LEU A 363 9.26 -20.46 -1.49
N LYS A 364 10.04 -21.37 -0.90
CA LYS A 364 10.67 -22.48 -1.60
C LYS A 364 9.62 -23.36 -2.29
N LEU A 365 8.55 -23.72 -1.57
CA LEU A 365 7.45 -24.52 -2.11
C LEU A 365 6.70 -23.79 -3.23
N GLU A 366 6.41 -22.50 -3.05
CA GLU A 366 5.73 -21.70 -4.08
C GLU A 366 6.59 -21.52 -5.33
N ILE A 367 7.89 -21.24 -5.19
CA ILE A 367 8.83 -21.13 -6.33
C ILE A 367 8.91 -22.47 -7.07
N LYS A 368 9.08 -23.58 -6.34
CA LYS A 368 9.12 -24.93 -6.93
C LYS A 368 7.88 -25.22 -7.77
N LYS A 369 6.70 -24.91 -7.20
CA LYS A 369 5.40 -25.10 -7.85
C LYS A 369 5.23 -24.25 -9.12
N TYR A 370 5.71 -23.01 -9.13
CA TYR A 370 5.49 -22.09 -10.27
C TYR A 370 6.50 -22.22 -11.40
N LEU A 371 7.69 -22.74 -11.09
CA LEU A 371 8.74 -22.95 -12.06
C LEU A 371 8.86 -24.42 -12.50
N ASP A 372 7.93 -25.28 -12.06
CA ASP A 372 7.89 -26.72 -12.36
C ASP A 372 9.23 -27.43 -12.07
N LEU A 373 9.81 -27.13 -10.89
CA LEU A 373 11.10 -27.67 -10.42
C LEU A 373 10.96 -28.94 -9.57
#